data_AF-A0A7V2JI05-F1
#
_entry.id   AF-A0A7V2JI05-F1
#
_cell.length_a   1.000
_cell.length_b   1.000
_cell.length_c   1.000
_cell.angle_alpha   90.00
_cell.angle_beta   90.00
_cell.angle_gamma   90.00
#
_symmetry.space_group_name_H-M   'P 1'
#
loop_
_entity.id
_entity.type
_entity.pdbx_description
1 polymer ?
#
loop_
_entity_poly.entity_id
_entity_poly.type
_entity_poly.pdbx_seq_one_letter_code
_entity_poly.pdbx_strand_id
1 'polypeptide(L)'
;SNRGDGGDYFTLFEFSAKHDPVPTMLTQCHTSVIKGFMGQTTAYYEQYIKADVIIMGRMEGAGIAKYIHGNSGQGTWTFYGGHDPEDYRHRIQDPPTDLHLYPNSPGYRLILNNILFPAAKKKEQKT
;
A
#
# COMPACT_ATOMS: atom_id res chain seq x y z
N SER A 1 -18.05 7.12 -7.84
CA SER A 1 -17.16 6.63 -8.92
C SER A 1 -17.47 5.16 -9.13
N ASN A 2 -18.14 4.80 -10.22
CA ASN A 2 -18.59 3.43 -10.51
C ASN A 2 -17.51 2.68 -11.31
N ARG A 3 -16.33 2.51 -10.71
CA ARG A 3 -15.23 1.76 -11.35
C ARG A 3 -15.42 0.29 -11.00
N GLY A 4 -15.72 -0.53 -12.00
CA GLY A 4 -15.64 -1.98 -11.87
C GLY A 4 -14.17 -2.44 -11.83
N ASP A 5 -13.99 -3.73 -11.58
CA ASP A 5 -12.70 -4.42 -11.47
C ASP A 5 -11.69 -4.01 -12.57
N GLY A 6 -12.12 -3.96 -13.84
CA GLY A 6 -11.24 -3.80 -15.00
C GLY A 6 -10.54 -2.45 -15.20
N GLY A 7 -10.66 -1.50 -14.27
CA GLY A 7 -10.02 -0.17 -14.41
C GLY A 7 -9.54 0.47 -13.12
N ASP A 8 -9.56 -0.25 -11.99
CA ASP A 8 -9.02 0.26 -10.73
C ASP A 8 -7.60 -0.24 -10.54
N TYR A 9 -6.63 0.55 -11.00
CA TYR A 9 -5.21 0.28 -10.82
C TYR A 9 -4.51 1.53 -10.29
N PHE A 10 -3.47 1.32 -9.52
CA PHE A 10 -2.56 2.37 -9.08
C PHE A 10 -1.11 1.92 -9.25
N THR A 11 -0.24 2.90 -9.44
CA THR A 11 1.19 2.68 -9.69
C THR A 11 1.97 3.11 -8.47
N LEU A 12 2.93 2.28 -8.06
CA LEU A 12 3.89 2.58 -7.01
C LEU A 12 4.91 3.60 -7.49
N PHE A 13 5.30 4.50 -6.60
CA PHE A 13 6.44 5.39 -6.83
C PHE A 13 7.76 4.62 -6.68
N GLU A 14 8.72 4.94 -7.55
CA GLU A 14 10.10 4.51 -7.40
C GLU A 14 10.87 5.53 -6.55
N PHE A 15 11.49 5.03 -5.49
CA PHE A 15 12.25 5.83 -4.54
C PHE A 15 13.73 5.47 -4.63
N SER A 16 14.59 6.43 -4.28
CA SER A 16 16.02 6.17 -4.21
C SER A 16 16.34 5.42 -2.92
N ALA A 17 16.83 4.18 -3.01
CA ALA A 17 17.25 3.40 -1.84
C ALA A 17 18.29 4.13 -0.96
N LYS A 18 19.07 5.04 -1.56
CA LYS A 18 20.10 5.83 -0.87
C LYS A 18 19.50 7.00 -0.07
N HIS A 19 18.49 7.66 -0.61
CA HIS A 19 17.93 8.88 -0.02
C HIS A 19 16.65 8.61 0.78
N ASP A 20 15.87 7.62 0.34
CA ASP A 20 14.52 7.31 0.81
C ASP A 20 14.41 5.81 1.18
N PRO A 21 15.21 5.30 2.14
CA PRO A 21 15.29 3.87 2.43
C PRO A 21 13.96 3.28 2.92
N VAL A 22 13.18 4.04 3.71
CA VAL A 22 11.88 3.59 4.22
C VAL A 22 10.85 3.47 3.08
N PRO A 23 10.55 4.53 2.30
CA PRO A 23 9.65 4.41 1.15
C PRO A 23 10.07 3.32 0.16
N THR A 24 11.36 3.22 -0.16
CA THR A 24 11.89 2.20 -1.09
C THR A 24 11.52 0.78 -0.67
N MET A 25 11.64 0.47 0.62
CA MET A 25 11.36 -0.88 1.11
C MET A 25 9.85 -1.08 1.36
N LEU A 26 9.11 -0.03 1.74
CA LEU A 26 7.65 -0.12 1.84
C LEU A 26 7.00 -0.38 0.46
N THR A 27 7.56 0.16 -0.62
CA THR A 27 7.09 -0.08 -2.00
C THR A 27 7.76 -1.27 -2.70
N GLN A 28 8.58 -2.06 -2.01
CA GLN A 28 9.26 -3.20 -2.62
C GLN A 28 8.27 -4.29 -3.05
N CYS A 29 8.05 -4.40 -4.36
CA CYS A 29 7.13 -5.37 -4.96
C CYS A 29 7.70 -5.92 -6.28
N HIS A 30 7.20 -7.07 -6.73
CA HIS A 30 7.60 -7.67 -8.02
C HIS A 30 6.91 -7.02 -9.23
N THR A 31 5.96 -6.11 -8.98
CA THR A 31 5.28 -5.28 -9.97
C THR A 31 5.06 -3.89 -9.37
N SER A 32 5.14 -2.85 -10.21
CA SER A 32 4.82 -1.47 -9.82
C SER A 32 3.35 -1.11 -10.06
N VAL A 33 2.62 -1.90 -10.84
CA VAL A 33 1.18 -1.70 -11.10
C VAL A 33 0.39 -2.66 -10.23
N ILE A 34 -0.48 -2.10 -9.40
CA ILE A 34 -1.25 -2.84 -8.39
C ILE A 34 -2.73 -2.65 -8.68
N LYS A 35 -3.47 -3.77 -8.64
CA LYS A 35 -4.93 -3.73 -8.70
C LYS A 35 -5.47 -3.08 -7.43
N GLY A 36 -6.32 -2.08 -7.58
CA GLY A 36 -7.05 -1.49 -6.47
C GLY A 36 -8.08 -2.48 -5.93
N PHE A 37 -8.45 -2.31 -4.66
CA PHE A 37 -9.42 -3.17 -3.99
C PHE A 37 -10.49 -2.31 -3.31
N MET A 38 -11.74 -2.76 -3.34
CA MET A 38 -12.84 -1.98 -2.74
C MET A 38 -12.77 -2.03 -1.22
N GLY A 39 -13.42 -1.06 -0.59
CA GLY A 39 -13.52 -0.93 0.85
C GLY A 39 -14.30 0.34 1.20
N GLN A 40 -14.43 0.64 2.49
CA GLN A 40 -15.11 1.86 2.95
C GLN A 40 -14.39 3.13 2.48
N THR A 41 -13.07 3.17 2.62
CA THR A 41 -12.21 4.24 2.12
C THR A 41 -11.11 3.64 1.25
N THR A 42 -11.04 4.05 -0.01
CA THR A 42 -10.12 3.46 -1.00
C THR A 42 -9.05 4.42 -1.50
N ALA A 43 -9.21 5.73 -1.30
CA ALA A 43 -8.25 6.74 -1.74
C ALA A 43 -8.47 8.10 -1.07
N TYR A 44 -7.46 8.98 -1.17
CA TYR A 44 -7.56 10.41 -0.89
C TYR A 44 -7.22 11.23 -2.15
N TYR A 45 -7.88 12.37 -2.34
CA TYR A 45 -7.47 13.32 -3.39
C TYR A 45 -6.14 13.97 -3.02
N GLU A 46 -5.20 14.00 -3.97
CA GLU A 46 -3.83 14.48 -3.74
C GLU A 46 -3.79 15.93 -3.23
N GLN A 47 -4.69 16.79 -3.71
CA GLN A 47 -4.80 18.18 -3.29
C GLN A 47 -5.15 18.38 -1.80
N TYR A 48 -5.67 17.36 -1.13
CA TYR A 48 -6.00 17.40 0.31
C TYR A 48 -4.97 16.65 1.17
N ILE A 49 -3.93 16.09 0.55
CA ILE A 49 -2.83 15.43 1.25
C ILE A 49 -1.86 16.51 1.70
N LYS A 50 -1.45 16.45 2.98
CA LYS A 50 -0.47 17.40 3.53
C LYS A 50 0.90 17.19 2.87
N ALA A 51 1.68 18.27 2.75
CA ALA A 51 2.97 18.24 2.05
C ALA A 51 4.03 17.34 2.70
N ASP A 52 3.90 17.04 4.00
CA ASP A 52 4.78 16.15 4.76
C ASP A 52 4.42 14.67 4.63
N VAL A 53 3.34 14.34 3.92
CA VAL A 53 2.92 12.97 3.64
C VAL A 53 3.54 12.48 2.33
N ILE A 54 4.14 11.31 2.37
CA ILE A 54 4.78 10.67 1.23
C ILE A 54 3.72 9.86 0.46
N ILE A 55 3.52 10.20 -0.82
CA ILE A 55 2.69 9.42 -1.72
C ILE A 55 3.51 8.26 -2.25
N MET A 56 3.16 7.03 -1.86
CA MET A 56 3.84 5.81 -2.28
C MET A 56 3.15 5.12 -3.45
N GLY A 57 1.87 5.40 -3.69
CA GLY A 57 1.14 4.87 -4.84
C GLY A 57 -0.09 5.70 -5.19
N ARG A 58 -0.26 5.98 -6.48
CA ARG A 58 -1.33 6.84 -7.02
C ARG A 58 -1.99 6.25 -8.26
N MET A 59 -3.20 6.70 -8.54
CA MET A 59 -3.84 6.41 -9.81
C MET A 59 -3.53 7.54 -10.81
N GLU A 60 -2.76 7.21 -11.85
CA GLU A 60 -2.36 8.14 -12.90
C GLU A 60 -3.58 8.82 -13.54
N GLY A 61 -3.49 10.14 -13.74
CA GLY A 61 -4.56 10.95 -14.35
C GLY A 61 -5.81 11.18 -13.49
N ALA A 62 -5.95 10.52 -12.33
CA ALA A 62 -7.11 10.66 -11.46
C ALA A 62 -6.91 11.60 -10.27
N GLY A 63 -5.66 12.01 -9.97
CA GLY A 63 -5.34 12.91 -8.86
C GLY A 63 -5.69 12.33 -7.48
N ILE A 64 -5.58 11.01 -7.33
CA ILE A 64 -5.86 10.29 -6.09
C ILE A 64 -4.69 9.40 -5.69
N ALA A 65 -4.37 9.40 -4.40
CA ALA A 65 -3.41 8.49 -3.79
C ALA A 65 -4.14 7.34 -3.09
N LYS A 66 -3.64 6.12 -3.31
CA LYS A 66 -4.18 4.89 -2.69
C LYS A 66 -3.21 4.27 -1.67
N TYR A 67 -1.95 4.70 -1.69
CA TYR A 67 -0.93 4.25 -0.75
C TYR A 67 -0.07 5.43 -0.31
N ILE A 68 -0.13 5.79 0.97
CA ILE A 68 0.56 6.96 1.53
C ILE A 68 1.16 6.64 2.91
N HIS A 69 2.25 7.31 3.25
CA HIS A 69 2.98 7.13 4.50
C HIS A 69 3.38 8.46 5.12
N GLY A 70 3.44 8.51 6.44
CA GLY A 70 3.89 9.70 7.15
C GLY A 70 4.35 9.40 8.56
N ASN A 71 4.84 10.44 9.22
CA ASN A 71 5.24 10.40 10.62
C ASN A 71 4.11 10.97 11.50
N SER A 72 3.98 10.45 12.72
CA SER A 72 3.11 11.02 13.74
C SER A 72 3.73 10.79 15.12
N GLY A 73 4.10 11.89 15.78
CA GLY A 73 4.87 11.82 17.04
C GLY A 73 6.20 11.08 16.85
N GLN A 74 6.41 10.04 17.64
CA GLN A 74 7.61 9.18 17.55
C GLN A 74 7.41 7.94 16.65
N GLY A 75 6.24 7.82 16.03
CA GLY A 75 5.87 6.68 15.20
C GLY A 75 5.67 7.06 13.73
N THR A 76 5.41 6.04 12.94
CA THR A 76 5.01 6.17 11.54
C THR A 76 3.61 5.63 11.35
N TRP A 77 2.94 6.06 10.29
CA TRP A 77 1.65 5.55 9.89
C TRP A 77 1.62 5.34 8.37
N THR A 78 0.82 4.38 7.96
CA THR A 78 0.58 4.08 6.55
C THR A 78 -0.92 3.96 6.34
N PHE A 79 -1.42 4.62 5.29
CA PHE A 79 -2.73 4.31 4.73
C PHE A 79 -2.55 3.52 3.44
N TYR A 80 -3.23 2.39 3.34
CA TYR A 80 -3.30 1.56 2.15
C TYR A 80 -4.76 1.24 1.84
N GLY A 81 -5.27 1.80 0.74
CA GLY A 81 -6.71 1.94 0.52
C GLY A 81 -7.38 0.66 0.01
N GLY A 82 -8.52 0.34 0.64
CA GLY A 82 -9.33 -0.85 0.33
C GLY A 82 -9.39 -1.84 1.50
N HIS A 83 -10.11 -2.94 1.31
CA HIS A 83 -10.30 -4.00 2.30
C HIS A 83 -9.42 -5.24 2.04
N ASP A 84 -9.71 -6.00 0.97
CA ASP A 84 -9.00 -7.23 0.62
C ASP A 84 -8.37 -7.10 -0.78
N PRO A 85 -7.03 -7.19 -0.91
CA PRO A 85 -6.37 -7.05 -2.20
C PRO A 85 -6.73 -8.11 -3.24
N GLU A 86 -7.11 -9.31 -2.81
CA GLU A 86 -7.41 -10.43 -3.71
C GLU A 86 -8.91 -10.77 -3.77
N ASP A 87 -9.74 -10.03 -3.03
CA ASP A 87 -11.20 -10.07 -3.12
C ASP A 87 -11.79 -8.66 -3.31
N TYR A 88 -11.90 -8.25 -4.58
CA TYR A 88 -12.31 -6.90 -4.95
C TYR A 88 -13.70 -6.51 -4.41
N ARG A 89 -14.64 -7.45 -4.25
CA ARG A 89 -16.04 -7.14 -3.89
C ARG A 89 -16.50 -7.77 -2.57
N HIS A 90 -15.57 -8.30 -1.77
CA HIS A 90 -15.84 -9.08 -0.56
C HIS A 90 -17.15 -8.69 0.13
N ARG A 91 -18.20 -9.50 -0.07
CA ARG A 91 -19.53 -9.21 0.45
C ARG A 91 -19.64 -9.75 1.86
N ILE A 92 -20.52 -9.13 2.64
CA ILE A 92 -20.89 -9.65 3.96
C ILE A 92 -21.42 -11.07 3.74
N GLN A 93 -20.82 -12.07 4.41
CA GLN A 93 -21.06 -13.53 4.32
C GLN A 93 -20.22 -14.31 3.29
N ASP A 94 -19.42 -13.65 2.45
CA ASP A 94 -18.46 -14.37 1.62
C ASP A 94 -17.43 -15.09 2.53
N PRO A 95 -16.96 -16.29 2.16
CA PRO A 95 -15.92 -16.97 2.92
C PRO A 95 -14.66 -16.09 2.95
N PRO A 96 -13.83 -16.19 4.01
CA PRO A 96 -12.56 -15.47 4.03
C PRO A 96 -11.69 -15.91 2.85
N THR A 97 -10.92 -14.96 2.32
CA THR A 97 -9.97 -15.22 1.24
C THR A 97 -8.96 -16.29 1.65
N ASP A 98 -8.86 -17.35 0.85
CA ASP A 98 -7.86 -18.39 1.05
C ASP A 98 -6.49 -17.90 0.54
N LEU A 99 -5.64 -17.49 1.48
CA LEU A 99 -4.30 -16.96 1.19
C LEU A 99 -3.39 -17.98 0.47
N HIS A 100 -3.66 -19.28 0.57
CA HIS A 100 -2.88 -20.29 -0.14
C HIS A 100 -3.02 -20.17 -1.67
N LEU A 101 -4.10 -19.58 -2.15
CA LEU A 101 -4.33 -19.32 -3.58
C LEU A 101 -3.54 -18.12 -4.11
N TYR A 102 -3.01 -17.27 -3.22
CA TYR A 102 -2.38 -16.00 -3.58
C TYR A 102 -0.94 -15.84 -3.05
N PRO A 103 -0.03 -16.81 -3.24
CA PRO A 103 1.32 -16.78 -2.69
C PRO A 103 2.18 -15.62 -3.24
N ASN A 104 1.81 -15.08 -4.41
CA ASN A 104 2.49 -13.98 -5.07
C ASN A 104 1.64 -12.70 -5.16
N SER A 105 0.64 -12.54 -4.28
CA SER A 105 -0.18 -11.32 -4.26
C SER A 105 0.69 -10.07 -4.08
N PRO A 106 0.64 -9.10 -5.01
CA PRO A 106 1.33 -7.83 -4.82
C PRO A 106 0.69 -7.01 -3.69
N GLY A 107 -0.63 -7.11 -3.52
CA GLY A 107 -1.35 -6.39 -2.49
C GLY A 107 -1.01 -6.86 -1.08
N TYR A 108 -1.03 -8.18 -0.84
CA TYR A 108 -0.61 -8.73 0.46
C TYR A 108 0.88 -8.51 0.72
N ARG A 109 1.74 -8.56 -0.31
CA ARG A 109 3.17 -8.24 -0.14
C ARG A 109 3.38 -6.84 0.43
N LEU A 110 2.69 -5.83 -0.10
CA LEU A 110 2.80 -4.47 0.40
C LEU A 110 2.29 -4.35 1.85
N ILE A 111 1.21 -5.04 2.22
CA ILE A 111 0.75 -5.10 3.62
C ILE A 111 1.85 -5.68 4.52
N LEU A 112 2.46 -6.79 4.11
CA LEU A 112 3.54 -7.42 4.87
C LEU A 112 4.77 -6.51 5.02
N ASN A 113 5.14 -5.74 3.99
CA ASN A 113 6.23 -4.77 4.09
C ASN A 113 5.98 -3.75 5.23
N ASN A 114 4.73 -3.31 5.41
CA ASN A 114 4.36 -2.37 6.48
C ASN A 114 4.40 -3.00 7.89
N ILE A 115 4.13 -4.31 8.02
CA ILE A 115 4.11 -5.02 9.31
C ILE A 115 5.50 -5.49 9.71
N LEU A 116 6.24 -6.08 8.77
CA LEU A 116 7.51 -6.75 9.05
C LEU A 116 8.65 -5.75 9.25
N PHE A 117 8.61 -4.58 8.60
CA PHE A 117 9.69 -3.62 8.73
C PHE A 117 9.83 -3.05 10.15
N PRO A 118 8.77 -2.53 10.80
CA PRO A 118 8.87 -2.07 12.19
C PRO A 118 9.20 -3.20 13.17
N ALA A 119 8.83 -4.44 12.84
CA ALA A 119 9.08 -5.62 13.67
C ALA A 119 10.50 -6.18 13.54
N ALA A 120 11.27 -5.75 12.54
CA ALA A 120 12.65 -6.20 12.35
C ALA A 120 13.55 -5.63 13.45
N LYS A 121 13.91 -6.46 14.44
CA LYS A 121 14.89 -6.09 15.47
C LYS A 121 16.22 -5.74 14.80
N LYS A 122 16.80 -4.59 15.16
CA LYS A 122 18.20 -4.29 14.81
C LYS A 122 19.07 -5.40 15.40
N LYS A 123 19.85 -6.09 14.55
CA LYS A 123 20.95 -6.92 15.05
C LYS A 123 21.89 -6.01 15.82
N GLU A 124 22.20 -6.38 17.06
CA GLU A 124 23.25 -5.69 17.82
C GLU A 124 24.55 -5.76 17.01
N GLN A 125 25.12 -4.60 16.72
CA GLN A 125 26.44 -4.54 16.13
C GLN A 125 27.43 -5.06 17.18
N LYS A 126 28.24 -6.06 16.82
CA LYS A 126 29.37 -6.44 17.66
C LYS A 126 30.32 -5.24 17.68
N THR A 127 30.41 -4.56 18.82
CA THR A 127 31.53 -3.68 19.17
C THR A 127 32.73 -4.53 19.55
#